data_AF-A0A4U9D255-F1
#
_entry.id   AF-A0A4U9D255-F1
#
_cell.length_a   1.000
_cell.length_b   1.000
_cell.length_c   1.000
_cell.angle_alpha   90.00
_cell.angle_beta   90.00
_cell.angle_gamma   90.00
#
_symmetry.space_group_name_H-M   'P 1'
#
loop_
_entity.id
_entity.type
_entity.pdbx_description
1 polymer ?
#
loop_
_entity_poly.entity_id
_entity_poly.type
_entity_poly.pdbx_seq_one_letter_code
_entity_poly.pdbx_strand_id
1 'polypeptide(L)'
;MVSEGDSQIEIALDRGEVKAGEHQEAICELELELLSGNTADLLALARGLLDTGALRQGSLSKAARGYHLAQGNGERPPIALDILPGHREGQRRAGNGGGAGKCLAHWLYHDEVLSRGTRRQKAKFCARLPACAIRWRCLAASYRVKPARRCASS
;
A
#
# COMPACT_ATOMS: atom_id res chain seq x y z
N MET A 1 11.80 -8.66 -18.43
CA MET A 1 12.92 -8.68 -17.46
C MET A 1 13.77 -7.44 -17.66
N VAL A 2 14.26 -6.87 -16.57
CA VAL A 2 15.13 -5.68 -16.54
C VAL A 2 16.33 -5.99 -15.66
N SER A 3 17.49 -5.46 -16.03
CA SER A 3 18.70 -5.52 -15.20
C SER A 3 18.92 -4.18 -14.51
N GLU A 4 19.13 -4.21 -13.20
CA GLU A 4 19.43 -3.05 -12.36
C GLU A 4 20.65 -3.42 -11.50
N GLY A 5 21.76 -2.68 -11.63
CA GLY A 5 23.03 -3.08 -11.01
C GLY A 5 23.47 -4.47 -11.46
N ASP A 6 23.68 -5.36 -10.48
CA ASP A 6 24.06 -6.77 -10.69
C ASP A 6 22.85 -7.73 -10.57
N SER A 7 21.63 -7.19 -10.57
CA SER A 7 20.39 -7.94 -10.32
C SER A 7 19.53 -8.13 -11.56
N GLN A 8 18.81 -9.25 -11.62
CA GLN A 8 17.79 -9.52 -12.63
C GLN A 8 16.41 -9.44 -12.00
N ILE A 9 15.57 -8.55 -12.52
CA ILE A 9 14.24 -8.26 -11.98
C ILE A 9 13.19 -8.51 -13.05
N GLU A 10 12.19 -9.31 -12.73
CA GLU A 10 10.97 -9.42 -13.52
C GLU A 10 10.02 -8.28 -13.18
N ILE A 11 9.39 -7.72 -14.21
CA ILE A 11 8.37 -6.68 -14.08
C ILE A 11 7.10 -7.23 -14.72
N ALA A 12 6.04 -7.35 -13.92
CA ALA A 12 4.73 -7.78 -14.36
C ALA A 12 3.71 -6.66 -14.19
N LEU A 13 2.88 -6.42 -15.21
CA LEU A 13 1.75 -5.50 -15.13
C LEU A 13 0.46 -6.30 -15.24
N ASP A 14 -0.26 -6.41 -14.13
CA ASP A 14 -1.52 -7.13 -14.08
C ASP A 14 -2.70 -6.19 -14.24
N ARG A 15 -3.58 -6.52 -15.19
CA ARG A 15 -4.84 -5.83 -15.41
C ARG A 15 -5.96 -6.85 -15.48
N GLY A 16 -6.99 -6.67 -14.67
CA GLY A 16 -8.10 -7.60 -14.60
C GLY A 16 -9.03 -7.29 -13.45
N GLU A 17 -9.57 -8.32 -12.84
CA GLU A 17 -10.47 -8.21 -11.70
C GLU A 17 -10.34 -9.42 -10.77
N VAL A 18 -10.50 -9.20 -9.47
CA VAL A 18 -10.74 -10.26 -8.49
C VAL A 18 -12.25 -10.37 -8.31
N LYS A 19 -12.79 -11.59 -8.36
CA LYS A 19 -14.22 -11.88 -8.20
C LYS A 19 -14.44 -12.90 -7.08
N ALA A 20 -15.48 -12.68 -6.28
CA ALA A 20 -16.00 -13.64 -5.32
C ALA A 20 -17.52 -13.47 -5.18
N GLY A 21 -18.28 -14.38 -5.77
CA GLY A 21 -19.74 -14.26 -5.87
C GLY A 21 -20.14 -12.96 -6.58
N GLU A 22 -21.04 -12.20 -5.96
CA GLU A 22 -21.53 -10.91 -6.46
C GLU A 22 -20.55 -9.74 -6.26
N HIS A 23 -19.43 -9.96 -5.56
CA HIS A 23 -18.44 -8.93 -5.28
C HIS A 23 -17.26 -9.01 -6.24
N GLN A 24 -16.86 -7.86 -6.76
CA GLN A 24 -15.71 -7.75 -7.64
C GLN A 24 -14.92 -6.47 -7.41
N GLU A 25 -13.63 -6.52 -7.79
CA GLU A 25 -12.71 -5.42 -7.70
C GLU A 25 -11.72 -5.42 -8.86
N ALA A 26 -11.49 -4.27 -9.49
CA ALA A 26 -10.51 -4.13 -10.55
C ALA A 26 -9.06 -4.27 -10.04
N ILE A 27 -8.24 -4.96 -10.80
CA ILE A 27 -6.79 -5.08 -10.62
C ILE A 27 -6.10 -4.20 -11.66
N CYS A 28 -5.17 -3.37 -11.18
CA CYS A 28 -4.21 -2.65 -12.00
C CYS A 28 -2.96 -2.45 -11.15
N GLU A 29 -2.06 -3.43 -11.14
CA GLU A 29 -0.87 -3.43 -10.28
C GLU A 29 0.40 -3.80 -11.04
N LEU A 30 1.51 -3.21 -10.63
CA LEU A 30 2.85 -3.51 -11.13
C LEU A 30 3.58 -4.31 -10.05
N GLU A 31 4.05 -5.50 -10.39
CA GLU A 31 4.83 -6.37 -9.51
C GLU A 31 6.28 -6.40 -9.97
N LEU A 32 7.19 -6.33 -9.00
CA LEU A 32 8.64 -6.44 -9.21
C LEU A 32 9.12 -7.67 -8.46
N GLU A 33 9.66 -8.65 -9.18
CA GLU A 33 10.17 -9.89 -8.61
C GLU A 33 11.68 -10.00 -8.85
N LEU A 34 12.44 -10.18 -7.77
CA LEU A 34 13.89 -10.35 -7.84
C LEU A 34 14.20 -11.82 -8.20
N LEU A 35 14.66 -12.05 -9.42
CA LEU A 35 15.04 -13.39 -9.89
C LEU A 35 16.44 -13.78 -9.40
N SER A 36 17.37 -12.83 -9.43
CA SER A 36 18.74 -13.00 -8.92
C SER A 36 19.38 -11.65 -8.57
N GLY A 37 20.40 -11.67 -7.71
CA GLY A 37 21.11 -10.47 -7.26
C GLY A 37 20.73 -10.06 -5.83
N ASN A 38 20.48 -8.77 -5.59
CA ASN A 38 20.27 -8.21 -4.27
C ASN A 38 19.02 -7.32 -4.17
N THR A 39 18.47 -7.22 -2.96
CA THR A 39 17.24 -6.42 -2.70
C THR A 39 17.47 -4.91 -2.80
N ALA A 40 18.72 -4.43 -2.67
CA ALA A 40 18.99 -2.99 -2.77
C ALA A 40 18.73 -2.47 -4.19
N ASP A 41 19.10 -3.24 -5.21
CA ASP A 41 18.81 -2.93 -6.61
C ASP A 41 17.30 -2.94 -6.90
N LEU A 42 16.57 -3.93 -6.36
CA LEU A 42 15.10 -3.97 -6.44
C LEU A 42 14.46 -2.70 -5.82
N LEU A 43 14.94 -2.28 -4.65
CA LEU A 43 14.44 -1.09 -3.97
C LEU A 43 14.83 0.20 -4.71
N ALA A 44 15.99 0.25 -5.36
CA ALA A 44 16.41 1.37 -6.20
C ALA A 44 15.48 1.54 -7.41
N LEU A 45 15.20 0.43 -8.13
CA LEU A 45 14.25 0.43 -9.23
C LEU A 45 12.84 0.82 -8.77
N ALA A 46 12.36 0.23 -7.66
CA ALA A 46 11.06 0.56 -7.09
C ALA A 46 10.96 2.05 -6.73
N ARG A 47 12.05 2.65 -6.20
CA ARG A 47 12.07 4.07 -5.87
C ARG A 47 11.95 4.94 -7.12
N GLY A 48 12.72 4.65 -8.17
CA GLY A 48 12.64 5.40 -9.43
C GLY A 48 11.23 5.36 -10.06
N LEU A 49 10.56 4.21 -9.96
CA LEU A 49 9.17 4.04 -10.41
C LEU A 49 8.17 4.84 -9.57
N LEU A 50 8.35 4.87 -8.24
CA LEU A 50 7.50 5.65 -7.33
C LEU A 50 7.66 7.17 -7.53
N ASP A 51 8.86 7.64 -7.87
CA ASP A 51 9.13 9.07 -8.12
C ASP A 51 8.36 9.63 -9.33
N THR A 52 7.81 8.77 -10.20
CA THR A 52 6.88 9.18 -11.28
C THR A 52 5.54 9.71 -10.76
N GLY A 53 5.18 9.40 -9.51
CA GLY A 53 3.91 9.75 -8.89
C GLY A 53 2.69 8.97 -9.41
N ALA A 54 2.89 7.99 -10.30
CA ALA A 54 1.81 7.17 -10.86
C ALA A 54 1.52 5.91 -10.04
N LEU A 55 2.44 5.52 -9.14
CA LEU A 55 2.40 4.27 -8.41
C LEU A 55 2.31 4.52 -6.90
N ARG A 56 1.68 3.59 -6.18
CA ARG A 56 1.72 3.49 -4.73
C ARG A 56 2.13 2.06 -4.36
N GLN A 57 2.75 1.89 -3.20
CA GLN A 57 3.05 0.56 -2.69
C GLN A 57 1.76 -0.12 -2.22
N GLY A 58 1.45 -1.30 -2.79
CA GLY A 58 0.35 -2.14 -2.33
C GLY A 58 0.75 -3.00 -1.12
N SER A 59 -0.21 -3.26 -0.22
CA SER A 59 -0.03 -4.18 0.92
C SER A 59 -0.93 -5.41 0.89
N LEU A 60 -1.95 -5.42 0.02
CA LEU A 60 -2.89 -6.53 -0.10
C LEU A 60 -2.60 -7.34 -1.36
N SER A 61 -2.36 -8.64 -1.20
CA SER A 61 -2.25 -9.57 -2.33
C SER A 61 -3.60 -9.77 -3.02
N LYS A 62 -3.57 -10.24 -4.27
CA LYS A 62 -4.77 -10.66 -5.02
C LYS A 62 -5.65 -11.62 -4.20
N ALA A 63 -5.03 -12.60 -3.54
CA ALA A 63 -5.73 -13.56 -2.68
C ALA A 63 -6.36 -12.90 -1.45
N ALA A 64 -5.64 -12.00 -0.75
CA ALA A 64 -6.19 -11.28 0.40
C ALA A 64 -7.41 -10.43 0.00
N ARG A 65 -7.37 -9.81 -1.18
CA ARG A 65 -8.53 -9.11 -1.76
C ARG A 65 -9.68 -10.08 -2.05
N GLY A 66 -9.40 -11.24 -2.66
CA GLY A 66 -10.40 -12.27 -2.94
C GLY A 66 -11.11 -12.79 -1.68
N TYR A 67 -10.36 -13.07 -0.61
CA TYR A 67 -10.94 -13.45 0.68
C TYR A 67 -11.84 -12.36 1.26
N HIS A 68 -11.42 -11.10 1.17
CA HIS A 68 -12.24 -9.99 1.64
C HIS A 68 -13.54 -9.83 0.84
N LEU A 69 -13.49 -10.03 -0.48
CA LEU A 69 -14.68 -10.04 -1.34
C LEU A 69 -15.62 -11.20 -0.96
N ALA A 70 -15.06 -12.39 -0.73
CA ALA A 70 -15.83 -13.57 -0.32
C ALA A 70 -16.52 -13.40 1.05
N GLN A 71 -15.99 -12.54 1.91
CA GLN A 71 -16.59 -12.16 3.20
C GLN A 71 -17.64 -11.05 3.09
N GLY A 72 -18.05 -10.66 1.88
CA GLY A 72 -19.08 -9.66 1.65
C GLY A 72 -18.56 -8.25 1.39
N ASN A 73 -17.25 -8.07 1.21
CA ASN A 73 -16.61 -6.78 0.91
C ASN A 73 -16.99 -5.66 1.91
N GLY A 74 -17.01 -5.99 3.20
CA GLY A 74 -17.39 -5.05 4.26
C GLY A 74 -16.44 -3.85 4.41
N GLU A 75 -16.91 -2.80 5.09
CA GLU A 75 -16.05 -1.63 5.37
C GLU A 75 -14.83 -2.04 6.21
N ARG A 76 -13.65 -1.49 5.86
CA ARG A 76 -12.42 -1.65 6.63
C ARG A 76 -12.31 -0.49 7.63
N PRO A 77 -12.44 -0.74 8.95
CA PRO A 77 -12.40 0.33 9.95
C PRO A 77 -10.97 0.84 10.19
N PRO A 78 -10.78 2.11 10.56
CA PRO A 78 -9.47 2.59 10.99
C PRO A 78 -8.99 1.78 12.21
N ILE A 79 -7.73 1.37 12.19
CA ILE A 79 -7.09 0.67 13.30
C ILE A 79 -6.23 1.68 14.08
N ALA A 80 -6.29 1.68 15.42
CA ALA A 80 -5.40 2.50 16.21
C ALA A 80 -3.98 1.91 16.19
N LEU A 81 -2.95 2.76 16.22
CA LEU A 81 -1.60 2.29 16.43
C LEU A 81 -1.45 1.94 17.91
N ASP A 82 -1.45 0.65 18.21
CA ASP A 82 -1.17 0.19 19.56
C ASP A 82 0.34 0.31 19.81
N ILE A 83 0.74 1.38 20.49
CA ILE A 83 2.11 1.54 20.97
C ILE A 83 2.25 0.52 22.10
N LEU A 84 2.87 -0.62 21.82
CA LEU A 84 3.16 -1.62 22.85
C LEU A 84 3.74 -0.92 24.10
N PRO A 85 3.14 -1.10 25.29
CA PRO A 85 3.73 -0.62 26.53
C PRO A 85 5.02 -1.42 26.74
N GLY A 86 6.17 -0.78 26.54
CA GLY A 86 7.43 -1.52 26.53
C GLY A 86 8.66 -0.70 26.25
N HIS A 87 8.79 0.48 26.86
CA HIS A 87 10.08 1.14 26.99
C HIS A 87 10.22 1.66 28.42
N ARG A 88 10.76 0.83 29.31
CA ARG A 88 11.49 1.34 30.47
C ARG A 88 12.85 1.78 29.98
N GLU A 89 13.15 3.06 30.19
CA GLU A 89 14.44 3.68 29.93
C GLU A 89 15.52 2.88 30.68
N GLY A 90 16.42 2.21 29.94
CA GLY A 90 17.55 1.50 30.56
C GLY A 90 18.00 0.19 29.92
N GLN A 91 17.21 -0.44 29.04
CA GLN A 91 17.62 -1.70 28.41
C GLN A 91 17.95 -1.49 26.93
N ARG A 92 19.25 -1.31 26.62
CA ARG A 92 19.75 -1.44 25.23
C ARG A 92 19.50 -2.88 24.79
N ARG A 93 18.47 -3.10 23.97
CA ARG A 93 18.15 -4.41 23.40
C ARG A 93 18.60 -4.46 21.95
N ALA A 94 19.36 -5.49 21.62
CA ALA A 94 19.64 -5.88 20.25
C ALA A 94 18.32 -6.12 19.47
N GLY A 95 18.28 -5.71 18.20
CA GLY A 95 17.23 -6.06 17.23
C GLY A 95 16.38 -4.90 16.70
N ASN A 96 16.99 -3.97 15.96
CA ASN A 96 16.36 -2.79 15.38
C ASN A 96 15.56 -3.12 14.09
N GLY A 97 14.36 -3.69 14.22
CA GLY A 97 13.49 -3.94 13.05
C GLY A 97 11.98 -4.00 13.32
N GLY A 98 11.57 -4.39 14.53
CA GLY A 98 10.15 -4.63 14.84
C GLY A 98 9.26 -3.38 14.91
N GLY A 99 9.82 -2.21 15.24
CA GLY A 99 9.06 -0.95 15.31
C GLY A 99 8.77 -0.35 13.93
N ALA A 100 9.79 -0.28 13.07
CA ALA A 100 9.67 0.29 11.73
C ALA A 100 8.69 -0.50 10.86
N GLY A 101 8.73 -1.84 10.91
CA GLY A 101 7.79 -2.69 10.19
C GLY A 101 6.33 -2.49 10.60
N LYS A 102 6.06 -2.28 11.90
CA LYS A 102 4.70 -2.01 12.40
C LYS A 102 4.18 -0.65 11.94
N CYS A 103 5.02 0.38 11.96
CA CYS A 103 4.66 1.69 11.45
C CYS A 103 4.38 1.65 9.95
N LEU A 104 5.20 0.94 9.17
CA LEU A 104 5.01 0.78 7.72
C LEU A 104 3.71 0.02 7.42
N ALA A 105 3.47 -1.11 8.09
CA ALA A 105 2.24 -1.89 7.91
C ALA A 105 1.00 -1.08 8.29
N HIS A 106 1.07 -0.33 9.39
CA HIS A 106 0.00 0.58 9.79
C HIS A 106 -0.24 1.66 8.72
N TRP A 107 0.81 2.28 8.19
CA TRP A 107 0.69 3.28 7.14
C TRP A 107 0.07 2.69 5.87
N LEU A 108 0.58 1.56 5.37
CA LEU A 108 0.09 0.91 4.16
C LEU A 108 -1.38 0.47 4.27
N TYR A 109 -1.81 0.04 5.46
CA TYR A 109 -3.22 -0.28 5.71
C TYR A 109 -4.11 0.96 5.53
N HIS A 110 -3.70 2.07 6.15
CA HIS A 110 -4.48 3.30 6.13
C HIS A 110 -4.51 3.91 4.72
N ASP A 111 -3.38 3.91 4.01
CA ASP A 111 -3.31 4.35 2.62
C ASP A 111 -4.29 3.58 1.72
N GLU A 112 -4.40 2.27 1.92
CA GLU A 112 -5.31 1.43 1.16
C GLU A 112 -6.79 1.72 1.46
N VAL A 113 -7.15 1.90 2.74
CA VAL A 113 -8.51 2.30 3.15
C VAL A 113 -8.88 3.65 2.55
N LEU A 114 -7.95 4.59 2.52
CA LEU A 114 -8.16 5.94 2.00
C LEU A 114 -8.20 6.00 0.49
N SER A 115 -7.41 5.16 -0.19
CA SER A 115 -7.43 5.06 -1.65
C SER A 115 -8.77 4.54 -2.15
N ARG A 116 -9.34 3.54 -1.44
CA ARG A 116 -10.58 2.85 -1.82
C ARG A 116 -11.87 3.48 -1.29
N GLY A 117 -11.79 4.19 -0.17
CA GLY A 117 -12.98 4.69 0.52
C GLY A 117 -13.80 5.67 -0.33
N THR A 118 -15.13 5.63 -0.18
CA THR A 118 -16.02 6.69 -0.65
C THR A 118 -15.69 8.01 0.05
N ARG A 119 -16.11 9.15 -0.51
CA ARG A 119 -15.90 10.48 0.11
C ARG A 119 -16.38 10.53 1.57
N ARG A 120 -17.48 9.83 1.89
CA ARG A 120 -18.05 9.71 3.24
C ARG A 120 -17.17 8.87 4.16
N GLN A 121 -16.64 7.74 3.68
CA GLN A 121 -15.70 6.91 4.44
C GLN A 121 -14.39 7.64 4.71
N LYS A 122 -13.82 8.33 3.71
CA LYS A 122 -12.62 9.17 3.89
C LYS A 122 -12.84 10.26 4.93
N ALA A 123 -14.00 10.93 4.93
CA ALA A 123 -14.34 11.96 5.90
C ALA A 123 -14.43 11.40 7.34
N LYS A 124 -15.12 10.28 7.54
CA LYS A 124 -15.20 9.59 8.85
C LYS A 124 -13.84 9.15 9.35
N PHE A 125 -13.00 8.65 8.45
CA PHE A 125 -11.65 8.18 8.74
C PHE A 125 -10.73 9.34 9.17
N CYS A 126 -10.71 10.43 8.40
CA CYS A 126 -9.95 11.65 8.74
C CYS A 126 -10.38 12.26 10.08
N ALA A 127 -11.66 12.14 10.45
CA ALA A 127 -12.18 12.64 11.74
C ALA A 127 -11.72 11.81 12.95
N ARG A 128 -11.24 10.57 12.73
CA ARG A 128 -10.93 9.60 13.79
C ARG A 128 -9.43 9.37 14.00
N LEU A 129 -8.58 9.91 13.12
CA LEU A 129 -7.12 9.84 13.26
C LEU A 129 -6.61 10.92 14.23
N PRO A 130 -5.71 10.58 15.17
CA PRO A 130 -5.09 11.58 16.05
C PRO A 130 -4.25 12.58 15.25
N ALA A 131 -4.18 13.82 15.76
CA ALA A 131 -3.50 14.96 15.15
C ALA A 131 -2.01 14.74 14.82
N CYS A 132 -1.34 13.74 15.40
CA CYS A 132 0.05 13.41 15.03
C CYS A 132 0.17 12.84 13.61
N ALA A 133 -0.92 12.40 13.00
CA ALA A 133 -0.97 12.03 11.58
C ALA A 133 -1.11 13.25 10.63
N ILE A 134 -1.15 14.50 11.11
CA ILE A 134 -1.47 15.71 10.31
C ILE A 134 -0.50 16.01 9.14
N ARG A 135 0.64 15.32 9.03
CA ARG A 135 1.39 15.29 7.75
C ARG A 135 0.60 14.60 6.60
N TRP A 136 -0.59 14.09 6.89
CA TRP A 136 -1.64 13.59 6.00
C TRP A 136 -2.32 14.66 5.15
N ARG A 137 -2.48 15.90 5.66
CA ARG A 137 -3.32 16.93 5.01
C ARG A 137 -2.77 17.42 3.67
N CYS A 138 -1.45 17.32 3.45
CA CYS A 138 -0.81 17.81 2.23
C CYS A 138 -0.87 16.81 1.06
N LEU A 139 -0.97 15.50 1.29
CA LEU A 139 -1.09 14.54 0.18
C LEU A 139 -2.53 14.37 -0.31
N ALA A 140 -3.54 14.43 0.57
CA ALA A 140 -4.94 14.39 0.18
C ALA A 140 -5.34 15.49 -0.83
N ALA A 141 -4.65 16.64 -0.80
CA ALA A 141 -4.81 17.71 -1.78
C ALA A 141 -4.19 17.39 -3.16
N SER A 142 -3.21 16.49 -3.21
CA SER A 142 -2.55 16.03 -4.45
C SER A 142 -3.30 14.89 -5.15
N TYR A 143 -4.18 14.17 -4.43
CA TYR A 143 -5.14 13.23 -5.03
C TYR A 143 -6.33 13.97 -5.67
N ARG A 144 -6.04 14.89 -6.59
CA ARG A 144 -7.02 15.25 -7.61
C ARG A 144 -7.20 13.98 -8.43
N VAL A 145 -8.30 13.26 -8.21
CA VAL A 145 -8.70 12.11 -9.02
C VAL A 145 -8.71 12.58 -10.47
N LYS A 146 -7.63 12.33 -11.21
CA LYS A 146 -7.71 12.38 -12.67
C LYS A 146 -8.67 11.24 -13.01
N PRO A 147 -9.79 11.51 -13.70
CA PRO A 147 -10.64 10.44 -14.17
C PRO A 147 -9.75 9.45 -14.91
N ALA A 148 -9.92 8.16 -14.62
CA ALA A 148 -9.20 7.10 -15.31
C ALA A 148 -9.29 7.40 -16.81
N ARG A 149 -8.16 7.83 -17.41
CA ARG A 149 -8.09 7.88 -18.86
C ARG A 149 -8.29 6.43 -19.26
N ARG A 150 -9.39 6.15 -19.98
CA ARG A 150 -9.53 4.89 -20.70
C ARG A 150 -8.23 4.73 -21.48
N CYS A 151 -7.39 3.79 -21.07
CA CYS A 151 -6.27 3.36 -21.91
C CYS A 151 -6.95 2.80 -23.15
N ALA A 152 -6.92 3.58 -24.24
CA ALA A 152 -7.49 3.20 -25.51
C ALA A 152 -6.75 1.93 -25.97
N SER A 153 -7.53 0.89 -26.26
CA SER A 153 -7.10 -0.31 -26.95
C SER A 153 -6.57 0.07 -28.33
N SER A 154 -5.35 -0.34 -28.64
CA SER A 154 -4.83 -0.46 -30.00
C SER A 154 -4.19 -1.83 -30.12
#